data_AF-A0A7W0S9T8-F1
#
_entry.id   AF-A0A7W0S9T8-F1
#
_cell.length_a   1.000
_cell.length_b   1.000
_cell.length_c   1.000
_cell.angle_alpha   90.00
_cell.angle_beta   90.00
_cell.angle_gamma   90.00
#
_symmetry.space_group_name_H-M   'P 1'
#
loop_
_entity.id
_entity.type
_entity.pdbx_description
1 polymer ?
#
loop_
_entity_poly.entity_id
_entity_poly.type
_entity_poly.pdbx_seq_one_letter_code
_entity_poly.pdbx_strand_id
1 'polypeptide(L)'
;MTIDRLDVRESAPSAAAAGSAVGARKRYVQEVLALARRWWVELLRERLNLVFSLAQPAIWLVFFGAGVERAIDNKVIGTDDYIGFMLAGIVTFTIVGNGVSGAMPLLWDKETGYLDRLMSMPIARSSVIVSRFVFQVVQQSAQILLVVSVALVLGVRIATGP
;
A
#
# COMPACT_ATOMS: atom_id res chain seq x y z
N MET A 1 33.50 55.95 -29.92
CA MET A 1 32.95 56.11 -28.55
C MET A 1 31.57 56.71 -28.73
N THR A 2 30.44 56.08 -28.37
CA THR A 2 30.22 55.18 -27.24
C THR A 2 28.99 54.31 -27.52
N ILE A 3 29.17 53.04 -27.20
CA ILE A 3 28.25 51.94 -26.99
C ILE A 3 26.90 52.40 -26.40
N ASP A 4 25.79 52.10 -27.09
CA ASP A 4 24.46 52.02 -26.48
C ASP A 4 23.79 50.71 -26.94
N ARG A 5 24.34 49.61 -26.43
CA ARG A 5 23.72 48.29 -26.38
C ARG A 5 23.30 48.06 -24.93
N LEU A 6 22.13 48.55 -24.56
CA LEU A 6 21.37 48.05 -23.42
C LEU A 6 20.30 47.13 -24.04
N ASP A 7 20.51 45.81 -24.08
CA ASP A 7 20.26 44.91 -22.95
C ASP A 7 19.03 45.31 -22.14
N VAL A 8 17.83 45.10 -22.72
CA VAL A 8 16.64 44.64 -21.97
C VAL A 8 15.76 43.79 -22.89
N ARG A 9 16.28 42.65 -23.37
CA ARG A 9 15.44 41.51 -23.80
C ARG A 9 15.47 40.44 -22.73
N GLU A 10 15.07 40.81 -21.53
CA GLU A 10 14.85 39.91 -20.42
C GLU A 10 13.35 39.74 -20.22
N SER A 11 12.71 38.92 -21.06
CA SER A 11 11.30 38.51 -20.86
C SER A 11 10.95 37.30 -21.71
N ALA A 12 11.59 36.16 -21.44
CA ALA A 12 10.96 34.83 -21.62
C ALA A 12 11.65 33.65 -20.90
N PRO A 13 11.84 33.62 -19.56
CA PRO A 13 12.18 32.37 -18.87
C PRO A 13 10.97 31.46 -18.56
N SER A 14 9.74 31.97 -18.63
CA SER A 14 8.54 31.31 -18.06
C SER A 14 8.03 30.10 -18.86
N ALA A 15 8.06 30.16 -20.19
CA ALA A 15 7.53 29.08 -21.04
C ALA A 15 8.43 27.83 -21.07
N ALA A 16 9.76 27.99 -20.98
CA ALA A 16 10.71 26.89 -20.94
C ALA A 16 10.69 26.12 -19.59
N ALA A 17 10.46 26.84 -18.49
CA ALA A 17 10.31 26.25 -17.16
C ALA A 17 9.03 25.42 -17.01
N ALA A 18 7.94 25.82 -17.66
CA ALA A 18 6.70 25.05 -17.66
C ALA A 18 6.84 23.70 -18.40
N GLY A 19 7.59 23.67 -19.52
CA GLY A 19 7.86 22.44 -20.28
C GLY A 19 8.75 21.44 -19.54
N SER A 20 9.76 21.92 -18.81
CA SER A 20 10.66 21.06 -18.01
C SER A 20 9.95 20.46 -16.78
N ALA A 21 9.05 21.21 -16.15
CA ALA A 21 8.26 20.74 -15.02
C ALA A 21 7.28 19.60 -15.41
N VAL A 22 6.64 19.70 -16.58
CA VAL A 22 5.77 18.64 -17.10
C VAL A 22 6.57 17.37 -17.46
N GLY A 23 7.77 17.54 -18.04
CA GLY A 23 8.68 16.43 -18.31
C GLY A 23 9.18 15.72 -17.05
N ALA A 24 9.56 16.48 -16.04
CA ALA A 24 9.98 15.95 -14.74
C ALA A 24 8.85 15.18 -14.03
N ARG A 25 7.60 15.69 -14.08
CA ARG A 25 6.44 15.01 -13.50
C ARG A 25 6.12 13.69 -14.20
N LYS A 26 6.15 13.67 -15.54
CA LYS A 26 5.94 12.43 -16.31
C LYS A 26 7.00 11.39 -15.99
N ARG A 27 8.27 11.80 -15.91
CA ARG A 27 9.38 10.92 -15.53
C ARG A 27 9.20 10.34 -14.12
N TYR A 28 8.85 11.18 -13.14
CA TYR A 28 8.57 10.74 -11.78
C TYR A 28 7.46 9.69 -11.70
N VAL A 29 6.34 9.94 -12.38
CA VAL A 29 5.22 8.99 -12.43
C VAL A 29 5.62 7.68 -13.11
N GLN A 30 6.42 7.73 -14.18
CA GLN A 30 6.97 6.55 -14.84
C GLN A 30 7.91 5.75 -13.93
N GLU A 31 8.79 6.41 -13.18
CA GLU A 31 9.68 5.78 -12.19
C GLU A 31 8.87 5.05 -11.11
N VAL A 32 7.86 5.73 -10.54
CA VAL A 32 6.98 5.15 -9.50
C VAL A 32 6.22 3.94 -10.06
N LEU A 33 5.63 4.04 -11.25
CA LEU A 33 4.88 2.95 -11.87
C LEU A 33 5.78 1.76 -12.22
N ALA A 34 6.99 2.00 -12.75
CA ALA A 34 7.93 0.94 -13.08
C ALA A 34 8.39 0.17 -11.84
N LEU A 35 8.71 0.89 -10.76
CA LEU A 35 9.07 0.28 -9.47
C LEU A 35 7.87 -0.42 -8.82
N ALA A 36 6.67 0.17 -8.86
CA ALA A 36 5.45 -0.47 -8.35
C ALA A 36 5.16 -1.78 -9.09
N ARG A 37 5.31 -1.79 -10.42
CA ARG A 37 5.17 -3.00 -11.24
C ARG A 37 6.16 -4.09 -10.84
N ARG A 38 7.40 -3.72 -10.48
CA ARG A 38 8.40 -4.67 -9.96
C ARG A 38 7.86 -5.42 -8.75
N TRP A 39 7.34 -4.69 -7.76
CA TRP A 39 6.76 -5.27 -6.55
C TRP A 39 5.57 -6.19 -6.83
N TRP A 40 4.72 -5.84 -7.80
CA TRP A 40 3.62 -6.70 -8.23
C TRP A 40 4.09 -8.01 -8.87
N VAL A 41 5.14 -7.96 -9.69
CA VAL A 41 5.70 -9.15 -10.31
C VAL A 41 6.37 -10.04 -9.26
N GLU A 42 7.06 -9.46 -8.29
CA GLU A 42 7.61 -10.16 -7.13
C GLU A 42 6.50 -10.92 -6.38
N LEU A 43 5.41 -10.21 -6.04
CA LEU A 43 4.27 -10.78 -5.34
C LEU A 43 3.62 -11.94 -6.11
N LEU A 44 3.46 -11.80 -7.43
CA LEU A 44 2.88 -12.85 -8.28
C LEU A 44 3.81 -14.05 -8.47
N ARG A 45 5.13 -13.88 -8.29
CA ARG A 45 6.10 -14.97 -8.28
C ARG A 45 6.05 -15.74 -6.97
N GLU A 46 5.83 -15.05 -5.85
CA GLU A 46 5.65 -15.66 -4.53
C GLU A 46 4.19 -16.14 -4.29
N ARG A 47 3.69 -17.00 -5.18
CA ARG A 47 2.30 -17.49 -5.16
C ARG A 47 1.88 -18.07 -3.80
N LEU A 48 2.78 -18.82 -3.16
CA LEU A 48 2.55 -19.38 -1.83
C LEU A 48 2.38 -18.28 -0.79
N ASN A 49 3.26 -17.29 -0.77
CA ASN A 49 3.19 -16.18 0.17
C ASN A 49 1.90 -15.37 -0.02
N LEU A 50 1.50 -15.16 -1.28
CA LEU A 50 0.23 -14.50 -1.62
C LEU A 50 -0.97 -15.24 -1.01
N VAL A 51 -1.05 -16.56 -1.22
CA VAL A 51 -2.13 -17.40 -0.64
C VAL A 51 -2.08 -17.39 0.88
N PHE A 52 -0.92 -17.59 1.50
CA PHE A 52 -0.79 -17.59 2.96
C PHE A 52 -1.17 -16.23 3.58
N SER A 53 -0.75 -15.13 2.96
CA SER A 53 -1.05 -13.76 3.43
C SER A 53 -2.56 -13.45 3.39
N LEU A 54 -3.30 -14.04 2.45
CA LEU A 54 -4.75 -13.89 2.34
C LEU A 54 -5.51 -14.90 3.21
N ALA A 55 -4.98 -16.13 3.31
CA ALA A 55 -5.61 -17.21 4.05
C ALA A 55 -5.53 -16.98 5.55
N GLN A 56 -4.42 -16.46 6.08
CA GLN A 56 -4.24 -16.29 7.51
C GLN A 56 -5.35 -15.43 8.16
N PRO A 57 -5.68 -14.21 7.66
CA PRO A 57 -6.78 -13.42 8.21
C PRO A 57 -8.14 -14.11 8.09
N ALA A 58 -8.39 -14.79 6.97
CA ALA A 58 -9.65 -15.50 6.72
C ALA A 58 -9.81 -16.71 7.67
N ILE A 59 -8.74 -17.45 7.92
CA ILE A 59 -8.72 -18.57 8.87
C ILE A 59 -9.06 -18.07 10.27
N TRP A 60 -8.46 -16.95 10.71
CA TRP A 60 -8.79 -16.36 11.99
C TRP A 60 -10.26 -15.94 12.08
N LEU A 61 -10.79 -15.36 11.00
CA LEU A 61 -12.19 -14.94 10.94
C LEU A 61 -13.15 -16.14 11.01
N VAL A 62 -12.87 -17.23 10.32
CA VAL A 62 -13.69 -18.45 10.37
C VAL A 62 -13.57 -19.12 11.74
N PHE A 63 -12.36 -19.26 12.27
CA PHE A 63 -12.10 -19.90 13.56
C PHE A 63 -12.79 -19.16 14.69
N PHE A 64 -12.59 -17.84 14.78
CA PHE A 64 -13.24 -17.04 15.82
C PHE A 64 -14.71 -16.81 15.50
N GLY A 65 -15.05 -16.40 14.28
CA GLY A 65 -16.41 -16.05 13.89
C GLY A 65 -17.40 -17.21 13.94
N ALA A 66 -17.05 -18.41 13.49
CA ALA A 66 -17.98 -19.54 13.48
C ALA A 66 -17.71 -20.57 14.59
N GLY A 67 -16.45 -20.69 15.02
CA GLY A 67 -16.03 -21.66 16.05
C GLY A 67 -16.25 -21.16 17.46
N VAL A 68 -15.83 -19.92 17.75
CA VAL A 68 -15.89 -19.36 19.11
C VAL A 68 -17.25 -18.72 19.42
N GLU A 69 -17.99 -18.24 18.42
CA GLU A 69 -19.37 -17.74 18.61
C GLU A 69 -20.27 -18.77 19.32
N ARG A 70 -20.12 -20.05 18.96
CA ARG A 70 -20.90 -21.14 19.58
C ARG A 70 -20.46 -21.49 21.00
N ALA A 71 -19.26 -21.07 21.40
CA ALA A 71 -18.66 -21.40 22.69
C ALA A 71 -18.77 -20.25 23.71
N ILE A 72 -19.00 -19.01 23.25
CA ILE A 72 -19.11 -17.84 24.11
C ILE A 72 -20.57 -17.43 24.24
N ASP A 73 -20.99 -17.16 25.48
CA ASP A 73 -22.32 -16.65 25.78
C ASP A 73 -22.39 -15.15 25.41
N ASN A 74 -23.32 -14.75 24.55
CA ASN A 74 -23.44 -13.37 24.02
C ASN A 74 -23.57 -12.31 25.14
N LYS A 75 -24.00 -12.72 26.34
CA LYS A 75 -24.07 -11.88 27.54
C LYS A 75 -22.71 -11.37 28.03
N VAL A 76 -21.62 -12.08 27.75
CA VAL A 76 -20.26 -11.68 28.16
C VAL A 76 -19.73 -10.55 27.28
N ILE A 77 -20.10 -10.54 26.01
CA ILE A 77 -19.61 -9.58 25.01
C ILE A 77 -20.52 -8.34 24.93
N GLY A 78 -21.77 -8.47 25.37
CA GLY A 78 -22.72 -7.36 25.41
C GLY A 78 -23.22 -6.92 24.03
N THR A 79 -23.07 -7.77 23.02
CA THR A 79 -23.50 -7.52 21.64
C THR A 79 -24.06 -8.81 21.03
N ASP A 80 -25.14 -8.68 20.26
CA ASP A 80 -25.78 -9.81 19.57
C ASP A 80 -25.04 -10.20 18.27
N ASP A 81 -24.20 -9.30 17.74
CA ASP A 81 -23.37 -9.52 16.54
C ASP A 81 -21.87 -9.68 16.89
N TYR A 82 -21.52 -10.87 17.37
CA TYR A 82 -20.14 -11.22 17.71
C TYR A 82 -19.20 -11.22 16.50
N ILE A 83 -19.68 -11.63 15.33
CA ILE A 83 -18.86 -11.71 14.12
C ILE A 83 -18.49 -10.30 13.64
N GLY A 84 -19.40 -9.33 13.72
CA GLY A 84 -19.11 -7.92 13.42
C GLY A 84 -18.07 -7.30 14.37
N PHE A 85 -18.15 -7.58 15.67
CA PHE A 85 -17.14 -7.17 16.65
C PHE A 85 -15.76 -7.78 16.33
N MET A 86 -15.73 -9.08 16.02
CA MET A 86 -14.49 -9.80 15.70
C MET A 86 -13.86 -9.31 14.39
N LEU A 87 -14.67 -9.00 13.38
CA LEU A 87 -14.22 -8.48 12.09
C LEU A 87 -13.35 -7.22 12.28
N ALA A 88 -13.79 -6.26 13.10
CA ALA A 88 -13.04 -5.04 13.37
C ALA A 88 -11.68 -5.33 14.04
N GLY A 89 -11.65 -6.28 14.97
CA GLY A 89 -10.42 -6.74 15.62
C GLY A 89 -9.44 -7.39 14.63
N ILE A 90 -9.94 -8.31 13.79
CA ILE A 90 -9.11 -9.04 12.81
C ILE A 90 -8.58 -8.09 11.73
N VAL A 91 -9.39 -7.15 11.24
CA VAL A 91 -8.93 -6.15 10.27
C VAL A 91 -7.83 -5.29 10.88
N THR A 92 -8.00 -4.81 12.11
CA THR A 92 -6.98 -4.02 12.82
C THR A 92 -5.69 -4.83 13.01
N PHE A 93 -5.81 -6.06 13.49
CA PHE A 93 -4.68 -6.98 13.66
C PHE A 93 -3.93 -7.23 12.35
N THR A 94 -4.67 -7.41 11.25
CA THR A 94 -4.11 -7.64 9.92
C THR A 94 -3.36 -6.42 9.41
N ILE A 95 -3.92 -5.21 9.55
CA ILE A 95 -3.26 -3.97 9.11
C ILE A 95 -1.95 -3.75 9.88
N VAL A 96 -1.98 -3.92 11.21
CA VAL A 96 -0.79 -3.77 12.05
C VAL A 96 0.27 -4.81 11.69
N GLY A 97 -0.12 -6.09 11.53
CA GLY A 97 0.78 -7.16 11.12
C GLY A 97 1.46 -6.87 9.78
N ASN A 98 0.68 -6.47 8.76
CA ASN A 98 1.23 -6.09 7.45
C ASN A 98 2.12 -4.84 7.50
N GLY A 99 1.86 -3.91 8.44
CA GLY A 99 2.72 -2.75 8.67
C GLY A 99 4.12 -3.15 9.09
N VAL A 100 4.21 -4.06 10.07
CA VAL A 100 5.49 -4.60 10.57
C VAL A 100 6.22 -5.40 9.48
N SER A 101 5.52 -6.32 8.81
CA SER A 101 6.12 -7.14 7.75
C SER A 101 6.51 -6.34 6.51
N GLY A 102 5.85 -5.21 6.25
CA GLY A 102 6.10 -4.37 5.07
C GLY A 102 7.48 -3.73 5.03
N ALA A 103 8.13 -3.55 6.18
CA ALA A 103 9.47 -2.97 6.32
C ALA A 103 10.59 -3.96 5.95
N MET A 104 10.37 -5.27 6.14
CA MET A 104 11.41 -6.29 5.96
C MET A 104 11.98 -6.33 4.53
N PRO A 105 11.16 -6.28 3.46
CA PRO A 105 11.70 -6.27 2.09
C PRO A 105 12.52 -5.02 1.77
N LEU A 106 12.22 -3.88 2.41
CA LEU A 106 12.99 -2.66 2.25
C LEU A 106 14.38 -2.77 2.89
N LEU A 107 14.44 -3.42 4.05
CA LEU A 107 15.70 -3.74 4.71
C LEU A 107 16.53 -4.71 3.86
N TRP A 108 15.89 -5.71 3.27
CA TRP A 108 16.54 -6.65 2.35
C TRP A 108 17.11 -5.97 1.10
N ASP A 109 16.36 -5.03 0.50
CA ASP A 109 16.83 -4.20 -0.62
C ASP A 109 18.06 -3.36 -0.25
N LYS A 110 18.17 -2.95 1.03
CA LYS A 110 19.33 -2.24 1.58
C LYS A 110 20.53 -3.18 1.79
N GLU A 111 20.30 -4.35 2.40
CA GLU A 111 21.37 -5.34 2.66
C GLU A 111 21.98 -5.92 1.39
N THR A 112 21.16 -6.10 0.34
CA THR A 112 21.61 -6.62 -0.97
C THR A 112 22.34 -5.58 -1.82
N GLY A 113 22.42 -4.31 -1.36
CA GLY A 113 23.00 -3.20 -2.12
C GLY A 113 22.17 -2.80 -3.36
N TYR A 114 20.97 -3.35 -3.53
CA TYR A 114 20.07 -3.01 -4.63
C TYR A 114 19.65 -1.53 -4.55
N LEU A 115 19.40 -1.03 -3.34
CA LEU A 115 19.08 0.37 -3.11
C LEU A 115 20.22 1.31 -3.53
N ASP A 116 21.48 0.93 -3.29
CA ASP A 116 22.65 1.73 -3.67
C ASP A 116 22.81 1.81 -5.20
N ARG A 117 22.48 0.72 -5.90
CA ARG A 117 22.44 0.68 -7.37
C ARG A 117 21.32 1.54 -7.95
N LEU A 118 20.17 1.61 -7.29
CA LEU A 118 19.11 2.54 -7.68
C LEU A 118 19.54 3.98 -7.44
N MET A 119 20.21 4.28 -6.33
CA MET A 119 20.64 5.64 -6.01
C MET A 119 21.76 6.18 -6.91
N SER A 120 22.49 5.32 -7.63
CA SER A 120 23.48 5.74 -8.63
C SER A 120 22.86 6.02 -10.01
N MET A 121 21.62 5.58 -10.25
CA MET A 121 20.85 5.93 -11.45
C MET A 121 20.20 7.31 -11.27
N PRO A 122 19.93 8.05 -12.37
CA PRO A 122 19.26 9.34 -12.30
C PRO A 122 17.76 9.16 -12.03
N ILE A 123 17.39 8.68 -10.84
CA ILE A 123 16.03 8.47 -10.37
C ILE A 123 15.80 9.20 -9.05
N ALA A 124 14.59 9.70 -8.82
CA ALA A 124 14.30 10.43 -7.60
C ALA A 124 14.22 9.46 -6.41
N ARG A 125 14.93 9.78 -5.30
CA ARG A 125 14.92 8.97 -4.06
C ARG A 125 13.49 8.78 -3.51
N SER A 126 12.64 9.79 -3.68
CA SER A 126 11.23 9.73 -3.28
C SER A 126 10.40 8.75 -4.13
N SER A 127 10.75 8.51 -5.40
CA SER A 127 10.06 7.55 -6.27
C SER A 127 10.11 6.14 -5.69
N VAL A 128 11.24 5.76 -5.07
CA VAL A 128 11.43 4.43 -4.46
C VAL A 128 10.46 4.21 -3.30
N ILE A 129 10.39 5.17 -2.37
CA ILE A 129 9.52 5.07 -1.20
C ILE A 129 8.05 5.10 -1.61
N VAL A 130 7.67 6.02 -2.50
CA VAL A 130 6.29 6.16 -2.97
C VAL A 130 5.82 4.92 -3.72
N SER A 131 6.66 4.32 -4.58
CA SER A 131 6.32 3.08 -5.28
C SER A 131 6.02 1.92 -4.33
N ARG A 132 6.79 1.79 -3.25
CA ARG A 132 6.55 0.78 -2.21
C ARG A 132 5.26 1.05 -1.46
N PHE A 133 5.03 2.30 -1.06
CA PHE A 133 3.83 2.68 -0.33
C PHE A 133 2.57 2.39 -1.15
N VAL A 134 2.55 2.76 -2.43
CA VAL A 134 1.45 2.45 -3.35
C VAL A 134 1.22 0.94 -3.45
N PHE A 135 2.28 0.15 -3.59
CA PHE A 135 2.16 -1.30 -3.61
C PHE A 135 1.55 -1.85 -2.31
N GLN A 136 2.04 -1.41 -1.15
CA GLN A 136 1.56 -1.87 0.15
C GLN A 136 0.09 -1.51 0.39
N VAL A 137 -0.34 -0.30 0.02
CA VAL A 137 -1.73 0.15 0.17
C VAL A 137 -2.67 -0.71 -0.67
N VAL A 138 -2.33 -0.97 -1.93
CA VAL A 138 -3.20 -1.77 -2.81
C VAL A 138 -3.22 -3.24 -2.36
N GLN A 139 -2.09 -3.81 -1.93
CA GLN A 139 -2.05 -5.16 -1.39
C GLN A 139 -2.90 -5.31 -0.13
N GLN A 140 -2.79 -4.37 0.83
CA GLN A 140 -3.62 -4.39 2.04
C GLN A 140 -5.10 -4.18 1.73
N SER A 141 -5.42 -3.30 0.78
CA SER A 141 -6.81 -3.09 0.34
C SER A 141 -7.42 -4.39 -0.20
N ALA A 142 -6.67 -5.15 -0.99
CA ALA A 142 -7.12 -6.46 -1.50
C ALA A 142 -7.35 -7.48 -0.36
N GLN A 143 -6.48 -7.52 0.65
CA GLN A 143 -6.67 -8.39 1.81
C GLN A 143 -7.91 -8.00 2.62
N ILE A 144 -8.11 -6.72 2.89
CA ILE A 144 -9.30 -6.21 3.62
C ILE A 144 -10.57 -6.56 2.85
N LEU A 145 -10.59 -6.32 1.53
CA LEU A 145 -11.74 -6.67 0.68
C LEU A 145 -12.06 -8.17 0.76
N LEU A 146 -11.03 -9.03 0.76
CA LEU A 146 -11.23 -10.47 0.91
C LEU A 146 -11.81 -10.83 2.28
N VAL A 147 -11.25 -10.28 3.36
CA VAL A 147 -11.75 -10.53 4.73
C VAL A 147 -13.20 -10.08 4.88
N VAL A 148 -13.54 -8.88 4.39
CA VAL A 148 -14.91 -8.36 4.39
C VAL A 148 -15.84 -9.24 3.55
N SER A 149 -15.39 -9.73 2.40
CA SER A 149 -16.18 -10.65 1.57
C SER A 149 -16.50 -11.96 2.29
N VAL A 150 -15.52 -12.54 2.99
CA VAL A 150 -15.74 -13.75 3.82
C VAL A 150 -16.70 -13.47 4.96
N ALA A 151 -16.57 -12.32 5.62
CA ALA A 151 -17.47 -11.91 6.71
C ALA A 151 -18.93 -11.75 6.24
N LEU A 152 -19.13 -11.18 5.05
CA LEU A 152 -20.47 -11.10 4.42
C LEU A 152 -21.07 -12.47 4.14
N VAL A 153 -20.27 -13.43 3.64
CA VAL A 153 -20.72 -14.81 3.39
C VAL A 153 -21.10 -15.52 4.70
N LEU A 154 -20.38 -15.23 5.79
CA LEU A 154 -20.68 -15.76 7.12
C LEU A 154 -21.92 -15.11 7.77
N GLY A 155 -22.59 -14.17 7.10
CA GLY A 155 -23.84 -13.61 7.57
C GLY A 155 -23.70 -12.45 8.54
N VAL A 156 -22.55 -11.76 8.54
CA VAL A 156 -22.38 -10.50 9.30
C VAL A 156 -23.44 -9.51 8.86
N ARG A 157 -24.32 -9.14 9.80
CA ARG A 157 -25.11 -7.93 9.65
C ARG A 157 -24.15 -6.78 9.93
N ILE A 158 -23.56 -6.22 8.87
CA ILE A 158 -22.77 -4.99 9.01
C ILE A 158 -23.70 -3.99 9.70
N ALA A 159 -23.44 -3.75 10.99
CA ALA A 159 -24.04 -2.68 11.73
C ALA A 159 -23.53 -1.40 11.07
N THR A 160 -24.21 -1.01 10.00
CA THR A 160 -24.28 0.39 9.61
C THR A 160 -24.78 1.05 10.89
N GLY A 161 -23.94 1.89 11.49
CA GLY A 161 -24.30 2.60 12.72
C GLY A 161 -25.66 3.30 12.54
N PRO A 162 -26.34 3.64 13.65
CA PRO A 162 -27.68 4.21 13.61
C PRO A 162 -27.84 5.35 12.61
#